data_AF-A0A2V6ZWS9-F1
#
_entry.id   AF-A0A2V6ZWS9-F1
#
_cell.length_a   1.000
_cell.length_b   1.000
_cell.length_c   1.000
_cell.angle_alpha   90.00
_cell.angle_beta   90.00
_cell.angle_gamma   90.00
#
_symmetry.space_group_name_H-M   'P 1'
#
loop_
_entity.id
_entity.type
_entity.pdbx_description
1 polymer ?
#
loop_
_entity_poly.entity_id
_entity_poly.type
_entity_poly.pdbx_seq_one_letter_code
_entity_poly.pdbx_strand_id
1 'polypeptide(L)'
;MVGRVRLRAGARRSTGAADRARRVPGGLRFTQEGSVIRVRRSAVIDAPIEHVWAVLRDFNGHSAWHPAVGPSAIENGEPSDQVGCVRTFTLKDGNQIREQLLALSDRDHVSTYCILDATLPMRNYVATVQLKRVTDGDRTFWHWESTFDVPRGRERELEQLVGGQVYEAGFAALAAYLRRDGRPFSQVTPVESQGVVATSFGGPEVLQVRRLDSPAPKSGEVRVRQTAIGVNYIDVYVRKGLYRMIEPPAPIGMEAAGVVLESQASGFRPGDRVAYACTPPGAYVTVRTLPADQLVLLPDYVSEETAAALMLKGMTAEYLLHRTHRVKPGDTVLVHAAAGGVGLLLCQWASALGARVIGTVSSEAKAELARANGCEHPIVTRSYVFAAKTRQASGGRGADVIFDGLGQDAAQENLAALAMRGHWVSYGQATGALEPVNLSGKSGTLSQPVLFHYTEDHLQQMAGRVFTAVRDGILKPDVRHRYPLAAAAEAHHALEARRTSGQIVLLP
;
A
#
# COMPACT_ATOMS: atom_id res chain seq x y z
N MET A 1 45.34 17.01 18.90
CA MET A 1 46.31 16.34 19.80
C MET A 1 45.59 15.14 20.39
N VAL A 2 45.94 13.94 19.94
CA VAL A 2 45.21 12.67 20.19
C VAL A 2 45.54 12.14 21.59
N GLY A 3 44.53 12.00 22.45
CA GLY A 3 44.65 11.41 23.79
C GLY A 3 44.18 9.96 23.80
N ARG A 4 45.12 9.04 24.05
CA ARG A 4 44.94 7.57 24.14
C ARG A 4 44.04 7.16 25.32
N VAL A 5 43.12 6.24 25.09
CA VAL A 5 42.44 5.46 26.14
C VAL A 5 43.01 4.04 26.17
N ARG A 6 43.54 3.64 27.32
CA ARG A 6 44.05 2.28 27.63
C ARG A 6 42.90 1.40 28.11
N LEU A 7 42.71 0.23 27.49
CA LEU A 7 41.85 -0.84 28.01
C LEU A 7 42.64 -1.72 29.00
N ARG A 8 42.10 -1.93 30.20
CA ARG A 8 42.64 -2.84 31.22
C ARG A 8 42.17 -4.27 30.94
N ALA A 9 43.12 -5.20 30.93
CA ALA A 9 42.87 -6.64 31.01
C ALA A 9 42.54 -7.03 32.46
N GLY A 10 41.52 -7.86 32.65
CA GLY A 10 41.14 -8.43 33.93
C GLY A 10 40.55 -9.82 33.72
N ALA A 11 41.42 -10.84 33.76
CA ALA A 11 41.06 -12.24 33.75
C ALA A 11 40.57 -12.70 35.12
N ARG A 12 39.51 -13.52 35.15
CA ARG A 12 39.33 -14.60 36.14
C ARG A 12 38.80 -15.85 35.44
N ARG A 13 39.56 -16.93 35.58
CA ARG A 13 39.29 -18.30 35.09
C ARG A 13 38.46 -19.10 36.10
N SER A 14 38.00 -20.25 35.59
CA SER A 14 37.70 -21.54 36.27
C SER A 14 36.19 -21.78 36.40
N THR A 15 35.58 -22.91 36.03
CA THR A 15 36.04 -24.29 35.79
C THR A 15 34.87 -25.07 35.19
N GLY A 16 35.13 -26.14 34.43
CA GLY A 16 34.16 -27.25 34.29
C GLY A 16 33.74 -27.59 32.87
N ALA A 17 34.69 -28.07 32.06
CA ALA A 17 34.38 -28.88 30.88
C ALA A 17 34.73 -30.34 31.20
N ALA A 18 33.73 -31.12 31.56
CA ALA A 18 33.73 -32.58 31.39
C ALA A 18 32.33 -33.11 31.68
N ASP A 19 31.91 -34.02 30.82
CA ASP A 19 30.84 -35.00 31.04
C ASP A 19 29.40 -34.58 30.72
N ARG A 20 29.03 -34.75 29.44
CA ARG A 20 27.72 -35.27 29.00
C ARG A 20 27.87 -35.88 27.61
N ALA A 21 28.67 -36.95 27.54
CA ALA A 21 28.68 -37.85 26.38
C ALA A 21 27.75 -39.03 26.66
N ARG A 22 26.69 -39.15 25.84
CA ARG A 22 25.98 -40.36 25.37
C ARG A 22 24.46 -40.21 25.39
N ARG A 23 23.86 -40.10 24.20
CA ARG A 23 23.01 -41.12 23.55
C ARG A 23 22.27 -40.48 22.37
N VAL A 24 22.85 -40.60 21.17
CA VAL A 24 22.09 -40.57 19.92
C VAL A 24 22.11 -42.01 19.39
N PRO A 25 20.96 -42.68 19.25
CA PRO A 25 20.90 -44.01 18.63
C PRO A 25 20.99 -43.92 17.10
N GLY A 26 21.84 -44.76 16.50
CA GLY A 26 21.84 -45.26 15.10
C GLY A 26 21.74 -44.21 13.98
N GLY A 27 22.73 -43.99 13.11
CA GLY A 27 23.60 -44.97 12.50
C GLY A 27 23.60 -44.75 10.98
N LEU A 28 24.27 -43.68 10.51
CA LEU A 28 24.82 -43.60 9.16
C LEU A 28 26.32 -43.32 9.31
N ARG A 29 27.08 -44.38 9.64
CA ARG A 29 28.52 -44.35 9.45
C ARG A 29 28.77 -44.50 7.95
N PHE A 30 29.18 -43.43 7.31
CA PHE A 30 29.87 -43.51 6.02
C PHE A 30 31.33 -43.12 6.21
N THR A 31 32.18 -44.13 6.15
CA THR A 31 33.64 -44.02 6.01
C THR A 31 33.96 -43.93 4.52
N GLN A 32 33.97 -42.74 3.94
CA GLN A 32 34.63 -42.44 2.67
C GLN A 32 34.77 -40.93 2.51
N GLU A 33 36.00 -40.44 2.29
CA GLU A 33 36.30 -39.04 1.97
C GLU A 33 35.49 -38.58 0.76
N GLY A 34 34.67 -37.54 0.92
CA GLY A 34 33.88 -36.95 -0.15
C GLY A 34 34.74 -36.17 -1.15
N SER A 35 34.19 -35.89 -2.33
CA SER A 35 34.77 -35.01 -3.34
C SER A 35 34.04 -33.67 -3.34
N VAL A 36 34.78 -32.56 -3.41
CA VAL A 36 34.20 -31.23 -3.62
C VAL A 36 33.92 -31.05 -5.10
N ILE A 37 32.69 -30.68 -5.47
CA ILE A 37 32.35 -30.32 -6.85
C ILE A 37 31.85 -28.88 -6.94
N ARG A 38 32.09 -28.25 -8.09
CA ARG A 38 31.60 -26.91 -8.42
C ARG A 38 30.73 -26.99 -9.66
N VAL A 39 29.49 -26.51 -9.53
CA VAL A 39 28.52 -26.49 -10.62
C VAL A 39 28.25 -25.05 -11.01
N ARG A 40 28.36 -24.75 -12.30
CA ARG A 40 28.15 -23.41 -12.84
C ARG A 40 27.31 -23.49 -14.10
N ARG A 41 26.27 -22.67 -14.17
CA ARG A 41 25.43 -22.48 -15.36
C ARG A 41 25.13 -20.99 -15.55
N SER A 42 24.88 -20.60 -16.79
CA SER A 42 24.48 -19.22 -17.09
C SER A 42 23.55 -19.19 -18.29
N ALA A 43 22.67 -18.20 -18.34
CA ALA A 43 21.76 -17.97 -19.45
C ALA A 43 21.54 -16.48 -19.68
N VAL A 44 21.09 -16.11 -20.88
CA VAL A 44 20.54 -14.79 -21.15
C VAL A 44 19.02 -14.90 -21.10
N ILE A 45 18.41 -14.14 -20.20
CA ILE A 45 16.97 -14.01 -20.08
C ILE A 45 16.54 -12.77 -20.86
N ASP A 46 15.55 -12.95 -21.74
CA ASP A 46 14.99 -11.90 -22.58
C ASP A 46 14.01 -11.02 -21.78
N ALA A 47 14.55 -10.36 -20.75
CA ALA A 47 13.84 -9.44 -19.86
C ALA A 47 14.84 -8.50 -19.16
N PRO A 48 14.39 -7.28 -18.76
CA PRO A 48 15.21 -6.33 -18.00
C PRO A 48 15.67 -6.90 -16.65
N ILE A 49 16.85 -6.49 -16.18
CA ILE A 49 17.45 -7.04 -14.95
C ILE A 49 16.57 -6.79 -13.73
N GLU A 50 15.86 -5.68 -13.67
CA GLU A 50 14.95 -5.33 -12.59
C GLU A 50 13.81 -6.33 -12.48
N HIS A 51 13.30 -6.82 -13.62
CA HIS A 51 12.21 -7.78 -13.65
C HIS A 51 12.68 -9.18 -13.26
N VAL A 52 13.83 -9.60 -13.80
CA VAL A 52 14.45 -10.87 -13.43
C VAL A 52 14.80 -10.87 -11.93
N TRP A 53 15.36 -9.75 -11.45
CA TRP A 53 15.74 -9.60 -10.05
C TRP A 53 14.53 -9.52 -9.12
N ALA A 54 13.45 -8.84 -9.50
CA ALA A 54 12.22 -8.78 -8.69
C ALA A 54 11.67 -10.18 -8.39
N VAL A 55 11.82 -11.14 -9.32
CA VAL A 55 11.44 -12.54 -9.09
C VAL A 55 12.49 -13.29 -8.25
N LEU A 56 13.78 -13.10 -8.53
CA LEU A 56 14.86 -13.86 -7.88
C LEU A 56 15.22 -13.35 -6.48
N ARG A 57 14.94 -12.08 -6.16
CA ARG A 57 15.20 -11.49 -4.83
C ARG A 57 14.28 -12.05 -3.74
N ASP A 58 13.09 -12.51 -4.12
CA ASP A 58 12.19 -13.20 -3.19
C ASP A 58 12.74 -14.60 -2.91
N PHE A 59 13.43 -14.74 -1.78
CA PHE A 59 14.03 -16.01 -1.40
C PHE A 59 12.99 -17.12 -1.27
N ASN A 60 11.71 -16.84 -1.00
CA ASN A 60 10.67 -17.87 -0.91
C ASN A 60 9.91 -18.09 -2.24
N GLY A 61 10.17 -17.29 -3.26
CA GLY A 61 9.36 -17.19 -4.47
C GLY A 61 9.50 -18.35 -5.46
N HIS A 62 10.43 -19.29 -5.24
CA HIS A 62 10.74 -20.36 -6.20
C HIS A 62 9.54 -21.25 -6.55
N SER A 63 8.65 -21.52 -5.57
CA SER A 63 7.47 -22.36 -5.79
C SER A 63 6.48 -21.81 -6.82
N ALA A 64 6.51 -20.49 -7.08
CA ALA A 64 5.62 -19.84 -8.04
C ALA A 64 6.04 -20.06 -9.50
N TRP A 65 7.32 -20.33 -9.77
CA TRP A 65 7.88 -20.35 -11.12
C TRP A 65 8.78 -21.55 -11.42
N HIS A 66 9.44 -22.14 -10.43
CA HIS A 66 10.43 -23.20 -10.64
C HIS A 66 9.79 -24.61 -10.63
N PRO A 67 9.90 -25.40 -11.71
CA PRO A 67 9.15 -26.64 -11.87
C PRO A 67 9.59 -27.75 -10.91
N ALA A 68 10.83 -27.75 -10.43
CA ALA A 68 11.32 -28.74 -9.46
C ALA A 68 10.91 -28.45 -8.01
N VAL A 69 10.47 -27.23 -7.70
CA VAL A 69 10.21 -26.77 -6.32
C VAL A 69 8.72 -26.85 -6.03
N GLY A 70 8.35 -27.57 -4.98
CA GLY A 70 7.01 -27.65 -4.43
C GLY A 70 6.73 -26.54 -3.41
N PRO A 71 5.78 -26.75 -2.48
CA PRO A 71 5.47 -25.77 -1.43
C PRO A 71 6.71 -25.36 -0.63
N SER A 72 6.83 -24.06 -0.36
CA SER A 72 7.97 -23.44 0.34
C SER A 72 7.46 -22.49 1.41
N ALA A 73 8.07 -22.52 2.59
CA ALA A 73 7.71 -21.65 3.71
C ALA A 73 8.96 -21.08 4.40
N ILE A 74 8.88 -19.79 4.77
CA ILE A 74 9.87 -19.15 5.65
C ILE A 74 9.57 -19.52 7.10
N GLU A 75 10.60 -19.88 7.84
CA GLU A 75 10.52 -20.17 9.26
C GLU A 75 10.31 -18.89 10.08
N ASN A 76 9.66 -19.00 11.23
CA ASN A 76 9.46 -17.91 12.19
C ASN A 76 8.72 -16.66 11.65
N GLY A 77 8.13 -16.72 10.45
CA GLY A 77 7.40 -15.61 9.85
C GLY A 77 8.28 -14.43 9.44
N GLU A 78 9.57 -14.67 9.20
CA GLU A 78 10.52 -13.64 8.78
C GLU A 78 10.23 -13.17 7.33
N PRO A 79 10.60 -11.92 6.96
CA PRO A 79 10.57 -11.48 5.57
C PRO A 79 11.49 -12.33 4.70
N SER A 80 11.06 -12.67 3.48
CA SER A 80 11.84 -13.52 2.57
C SER A 80 13.07 -12.83 1.99
N ASP A 81 13.21 -11.51 2.10
CA ASP A 81 14.39 -10.77 1.69
C ASP A 81 15.34 -10.43 2.86
N GLN A 82 15.04 -10.92 4.06
CA GLN A 82 15.89 -10.71 5.24
C GLN A 82 17.09 -11.67 5.21
N VAL A 83 18.31 -11.12 5.17
CA VAL A 83 19.53 -11.92 5.34
C VAL A 83 19.49 -12.67 6.67
N GLY A 84 19.74 -13.97 6.63
CA GLY A 84 19.66 -14.88 7.76
C GLY A 84 18.35 -15.67 7.85
N CYS A 85 17.30 -15.28 7.09
CA CYS A 85 16.05 -16.04 7.08
C CYS A 85 16.26 -17.46 6.53
N VAL A 86 15.42 -18.39 7.02
CA VAL A 86 15.48 -19.81 6.65
C VAL A 86 14.19 -20.20 5.97
N ARG A 87 14.30 -20.91 4.85
CA ARG A 87 13.15 -21.56 4.19
C ARG A 87 13.28 -23.07 4.22
N THR A 88 12.13 -23.74 4.28
CA THR A 88 12.02 -25.18 4.05
C THR A 88 11.07 -25.42 2.88
N PHE A 89 11.49 -26.27 1.94
CA PHE A 89 10.68 -26.66 0.78
C PHE A 89 10.88 -28.12 0.40
N THR A 90 9.91 -28.65 -0.33
CA THR A 90 9.95 -30.02 -0.87
C THR A 90 10.17 -29.96 -2.38
N LEU A 91 11.13 -30.73 -2.88
CA LEU A 91 11.30 -30.98 -4.31
C LEU A 91 10.24 -31.96 -4.80
N LYS A 92 9.89 -31.91 -6.08
CA LYS A 92 8.83 -32.77 -6.64
C LYS A 92 9.13 -34.28 -6.60
N ASP A 93 10.39 -34.66 -6.47
CA ASP A 93 10.81 -36.04 -6.29
C ASP A 93 10.69 -36.52 -4.82
N GLY A 94 10.18 -35.66 -3.93
CA GLY A 94 9.96 -35.93 -2.51
C GLY A 94 11.13 -35.55 -1.61
N ASN A 95 12.26 -35.08 -2.16
CA ASN A 95 13.39 -34.63 -1.36
C ASN A 95 13.06 -33.33 -0.61
N GLN A 96 13.55 -33.19 0.63
CA GLN A 96 13.36 -31.99 1.43
C GLN A 96 14.65 -31.19 1.50
N ILE A 97 14.53 -29.87 1.45
CA ILE A 97 15.64 -28.92 1.55
C ILE A 97 15.27 -27.84 2.56
N ARG A 98 16.20 -27.58 3.48
CA ARG A 98 16.17 -26.45 4.41
C ARG A 98 17.41 -25.60 4.15
N GLU A 99 17.21 -24.34 3.81
CA GLU A 99 18.30 -23.45 3.40
C GLU A 99 18.16 -22.03 3.96
N GLN A 100 19.30 -21.36 4.07
CA GLN A 100 19.42 -20.03 4.69
C GLN A 100 19.98 -19.02 3.70
N LEU A 101 19.38 -17.83 3.67
CA LEU A 101 19.87 -16.69 2.92
C LEU A 101 21.11 -16.10 3.61
N LEU A 102 22.26 -16.11 2.94
CA LEU A 102 23.54 -15.62 3.48
C LEU A 102 23.84 -14.18 3.06
N ALA A 103 23.42 -13.77 1.86
CA ALA A 103 23.61 -12.41 1.36
C ALA A 103 22.54 -12.06 0.32
N LEU A 104 22.13 -10.80 0.29
CA LEU A 104 21.24 -10.23 -0.72
C LEU A 104 21.68 -8.78 -0.99
N SER A 105 22.01 -8.46 -2.24
CA SER A 105 22.38 -7.11 -2.68
C SER A 105 21.51 -6.71 -3.87
N ASP A 106 20.55 -5.80 -3.64
CA ASP A 106 19.76 -5.19 -4.71
C ASP A 106 20.61 -4.34 -5.65
N ARG A 107 21.68 -3.71 -5.12
CA ARG A 107 22.60 -2.89 -5.89
C ARG A 107 23.37 -3.73 -6.91
N ASP A 108 23.89 -4.87 -6.48
CA ASP A 108 24.76 -5.72 -7.30
C ASP A 108 24.00 -6.86 -7.97
N HIS A 109 22.70 -7.02 -7.66
CA HIS A 109 21.83 -8.11 -8.11
C HIS A 109 22.45 -9.48 -7.81
N VAL A 110 22.88 -9.65 -6.56
CA VAL A 110 23.54 -10.86 -6.04
C VAL A 110 22.77 -11.42 -4.85
N SER A 111 22.51 -12.73 -4.88
CA SER A 111 21.96 -13.48 -3.75
C SER A 111 22.82 -14.73 -3.50
N THR A 112 23.15 -14.99 -2.24
CA THR A 112 23.92 -16.18 -1.83
C THR A 112 23.18 -16.89 -0.71
N TYR A 113 23.12 -18.22 -0.78
CA TYR A 113 22.44 -19.06 0.21
C TYR A 113 23.19 -20.38 0.42
N CYS A 114 22.91 -21.05 1.54
CA CYS A 114 23.44 -22.38 1.83
C CYS A 114 22.35 -23.36 2.25
N ILE A 115 22.57 -24.64 1.96
CA ILE A 115 21.70 -25.71 2.46
C ILE A 115 22.16 -26.08 3.86
N LEU A 116 21.26 -25.96 4.83
CA LEU A 116 21.47 -26.35 6.22
C LEU A 116 21.19 -27.84 6.43
N ASP A 117 20.14 -28.35 5.80
CA ASP A 117 19.75 -29.76 5.86
C ASP A 117 19.07 -30.18 4.55
N ALA A 118 19.32 -31.40 4.10
CA ALA A 118 18.68 -31.97 2.93
C ALA A 118 18.67 -33.51 2.96
N THR A 119 17.64 -34.10 2.36
CA THR A 119 17.57 -35.55 2.15
C THR A 119 18.53 -36.03 1.05
N LEU A 120 19.00 -35.11 0.19
CA LEU A 120 20.02 -35.38 -0.80
C LEU A 120 21.41 -35.46 -0.15
N PRO A 121 22.29 -36.36 -0.61
CA PRO A 121 23.61 -36.57 -0.01
C PRO A 121 24.61 -35.49 -0.47
N MET A 122 24.31 -34.23 -0.15
CA MET A 122 25.17 -33.06 -0.40
C MET A 122 25.49 -32.38 0.93
N ARG A 123 26.73 -31.94 1.13
CA ARG A 123 27.15 -31.21 2.33
C ARG A 123 27.87 -29.93 1.96
N ASN A 124 27.95 -29.00 2.91
CA ASN A 124 28.67 -27.73 2.75
C ASN A 124 28.26 -26.98 1.47
N TYR A 125 26.97 -27.06 1.12
CA TYR A 125 26.47 -26.48 -0.12
C TYR A 125 26.31 -24.97 0.05
N VAL A 126 26.96 -24.22 -0.84
CA VAL A 126 26.79 -22.77 -0.98
C VAL A 126 26.55 -22.46 -2.44
N ALA A 127 25.52 -21.66 -2.72
CA ALA A 127 25.19 -21.20 -4.05
C ALA A 127 25.08 -19.68 -4.11
N THR A 128 25.44 -19.13 -5.26
CA THR A 128 25.34 -17.70 -5.58
C THR A 128 24.65 -17.53 -6.91
N VAL A 129 23.63 -16.68 -6.92
CA VAL A 129 22.98 -16.11 -8.09
C VAL A 129 23.53 -14.70 -8.29
N GLN A 130 23.94 -14.39 -9.51
CA GLN A 130 24.36 -13.05 -9.91
C GLN A 130 23.72 -12.69 -11.25
N LEU A 131 23.13 -11.49 -11.32
CA LEU A 131 22.61 -10.94 -12.56
C LEU A 131 23.51 -9.81 -13.06
N LYS A 132 23.62 -9.68 -14.39
CA LYS A 132 24.27 -8.55 -15.06
C LYS A 132 23.42 -8.10 -16.23
N ARG A 133 23.39 -6.79 -16.49
CA ARG A 133 22.73 -6.25 -17.68
C ARG A 133 23.50 -6.66 -18.93
N VAL A 134 22.77 -7.06 -19.97
CA VAL A 134 23.29 -7.17 -21.33
C VAL A 134 22.89 -5.87 -22.02
N THR A 135 23.88 -5.02 -22.32
CA THR A 135 23.68 -3.66 -22.83
C THR A 135 23.03 -3.61 -24.21
N ASP A 136 23.09 -4.70 -24.96
CA ASP A 136 22.42 -4.87 -26.24
C ASP A 136 21.09 -5.63 -26.05
N GLY A 137 19.97 -4.92 -26.13
CA GLY A 137 18.62 -5.49 -26.19
C GLY A 137 17.82 -5.57 -24.87
N ASP A 138 18.18 -4.85 -23.81
CA ASP A 138 17.49 -4.86 -22.49
C ASP A 138 17.26 -6.27 -21.92
N ARG A 139 18.33 -7.08 -21.97
CA ARG A 139 18.35 -8.48 -21.53
C ARG A 139 19.18 -8.64 -20.27
N THR A 140 19.03 -9.78 -19.62
CA THR A 140 19.73 -10.09 -18.37
C THR A 140 20.60 -11.32 -18.53
N PHE A 141 21.90 -11.19 -18.21
CA PHE A 141 22.79 -12.32 -18.02
C PHE A 141 22.62 -12.85 -16.60
N TRP A 142 22.08 -14.05 -16.47
CA TRP A 142 21.94 -14.76 -15.20
C TRP A 142 23.06 -15.77 -15.05
N HIS A 143 23.88 -15.61 -14.02
CA HIS A 143 24.90 -16.54 -13.57
C HIS A 143 24.47 -17.25 -12.28
N TRP A 144 24.60 -18.58 -12.25
CA TRP A 144 24.30 -19.38 -11.06
C TRP A 144 25.43 -20.38 -10.84
N GLU A 145 26.05 -20.30 -9.65
CA GLU A 145 27.16 -21.15 -9.26
C GLU A 145 26.93 -21.73 -7.86
N SER A 146 27.36 -22.98 -7.65
CA SER A 146 27.47 -23.59 -6.32
C SER A 146 28.73 -24.41 -6.14
N THR A 147 29.13 -24.57 -4.88
CA THR A 147 30.16 -25.52 -4.46
C THR A 147 29.61 -26.37 -3.32
N PHE A 148 29.82 -27.69 -3.37
CA PHE A 148 29.33 -28.63 -2.37
C PHE A 148 30.11 -29.95 -2.38
N ASP A 149 30.05 -30.67 -1.25
CA ASP A 149 30.66 -31.98 -1.09
C ASP A 149 29.66 -33.08 -1.44
N VAL A 150 30.15 -34.10 -2.14
CA VAL A 150 29.37 -35.26 -2.55
C VAL A 150 30.10 -36.58 -2.24
N PRO A 151 29.38 -37.70 -2.08
CA PRO A 151 29.99 -39.02 -2.02
C PRO A 151 30.79 -39.33 -3.28
N ARG A 152 31.97 -39.94 -3.11
CA ARG A 152 32.78 -40.41 -4.25
C ARG A 152 31.96 -41.33 -5.15
N GLY A 153 32.10 -41.14 -6.46
CA GLY A 153 31.38 -41.91 -7.48
C GLY A 153 30.00 -41.38 -7.83
N ARG A 154 29.50 -40.34 -7.14
CA ARG A 154 28.21 -39.67 -7.44
C ARG A 154 28.36 -38.25 -7.98
N GLU A 155 29.58 -37.85 -8.33
CA GLU A 155 29.92 -36.50 -8.78
C GLU A 155 29.09 -36.09 -10.00
N ARG A 156 29.09 -36.93 -11.04
CA ARG A 156 28.36 -36.65 -12.29
C ARG A 156 26.84 -36.63 -12.11
N GLU A 157 26.32 -37.52 -11.25
CA GLU A 157 24.90 -37.61 -10.97
C GLU A 157 24.40 -36.33 -10.30
N LEU A 158 25.09 -35.88 -9.25
CA LEU A 158 24.70 -34.69 -8.49
C LEU A 158 25.04 -33.39 -9.24
N GLU A 159 26.09 -33.36 -10.05
CA GLU A 159 26.33 -32.28 -11.01
C GLU A 159 25.15 -32.15 -11.98
N GLN A 160 24.66 -33.24 -12.55
CA GLN A 160 23.55 -33.21 -13.49
C GLN A 160 22.22 -32.83 -12.81
N LEU A 161 22.01 -33.29 -11.58
CA LEU A 161 20.85 -32.90 -10.79
C LEU A 161 20.84 -31.39 -10.53
N VAL A 162 21.92 -30.84 -10.00
CA VAL A 162 22.00 -29.39 -9.68
C VAL A 162 22.07 -28.54 -10.95
N GLY A 163 22.97 -28.86 -11.88
CA GLY A 163 23.18 -28.06 -13.09
C GLY A 163 22.02 -28.16 -14.08
N GLY A 164 21.56 -29.37 -14.37
CA GLY A 164 20.51 -29.60 -15.36
C GLY A 164 19.11 -29.40 -14.78
N GLN A 165 18.77 -30.16 -13.73
CA GLN A 165 17.38 -30.22 -13.24
C GLN A 165 16.98 -29.04 -12.35
N VAL A 166 17.96 -28.36 -11.75
CA VAL A 166 17.71 -27.13 -10.98
C VAL A 166 18.08 -25.91 -11.82
N TYR A 167 19.33 -25.72 -12.21
CA TYR A 167 19.74 -24.42 -12.79
C TYR A 167 19.17 -24.18 -14.19
N GLU A 168 19.41 -25.10 -15.13
CA GLU A 168 18.91 -24.94 -16.52
C GLU A 168 17.38 -24.96 -16.58
N ALA A 169 16.74 -25.84 -15.80
CA ALA A 169 15.28 -25.84 -15.66
C ALA A 169 14.76 -24.52 -15.08
N GLY A 170 15.47 -23.94 -14.10
CA GLY A 170 15.17 -22.65 -13.52
C GLY A 170 15.27 -21.51 -14.52
N PHE A 171 16.31 -21.49 -15.36
CA PHE A 171 16.45 -20.50 -16.44
C PHE A 171 15.28 -20.54 -17.42
N ALA A 172 14.94 -21.74 -17.90
CA ALA A 172 13.84 -21.93 -18.85
C ALA A 172 12.50 -21.55 -18.23
N ALA A 173 12.26 -21.96 -16.98
CA ALA A 173 11.02 -21.72 -16.28
C ALA A 173 10.83 -20.25 -15.90
N LEU A 174 11.87 -19.57 -15.44
CA LEU A 174 11.80 -18.12 -15.18
C LEU A 174 11.55 -17.36 -16.48
N ALA A 175 12.25 -17.72 -17.57
CA ALA A 175 12.00 -17.11 -18.87
C ALA A 175 10.56 -17.35 -19.36
N ALA A 176 9.96 -18.51 -19.06
CA ALA A 176 8.56 -18.80 -19.38
C ALA A 176 7.58 -18.06 -18.45
N TYR A 177 7.90 -17.98 -17.17
CA TYR A 177 7.14 -17.25 -16.15
C TYR A 177 7.04 -15.77 -16.50
N LEU A 178 8.15 -15.16 -16.92
CA LEU A 178 8.20 -13.78 -17.39
C LEU A 178 7.47 -13.58 -18.74
N ARG A 179 7.22 -14.65 -19.50
CA ARG A 179 6.51 -14.62 -20.80
C ARG A 179 5.02 -14.95 -20.72
N ARG A 180 4.50 -15.35 -19.55
CA ARG A 180 3.17 -15.97 -19.41
C ARG A 180 1.99 -15.05 -19.77
N ASP A 181 2.25 -13.77 -20.05
CA ASP A 181 1.27 -12.78 -20.55
C ASP A 181 1.34 -12.52 -22.06
N GLY A 182 2.14 -13.27 -22.83
CA GLY A 182 2.01 -13.34 -24.30
C GLY A 182 2.31 -12.05 -25.08
N ARG A 183 2.90 -11.03 -24.47
CA ARG A 183 3.45 -9.85 -25.17
C ARG A 183 4.96 -9.79 -24.96
N PRO A 184 5.77 -9.66 -26.03
CA PRO A 184 7.18 -9.30 -25.89
C PRO A 184 7.30 -7.99 -25.10
N PHE A 185 8.31 -7.83 -24.25
CA PHE A 185 8.69 -6.56 -23.63
C PHE A 185 9.31 -5.59 -24.68
N SER A 186 8.73 -5.50 -25.88
CA SER A 186 9.17 -4.58 -26.92
C SER A 186 8.39 -3.28 -26.85
N GLN A 187 9.10 -2.16 -26.70
CA GLN A 187 8.64 -0.78 -26.94
C GLN A 187 7.18 -0.52 -26.57
N VAL A 188 6.95 -0.19 -25.30
CA VAL A 188 5.62 0.16 -24.82
C VAL A 188 5.13 1.41 -25.57
N THR A 189 4.11 1.25 -26.40
CA THR A 189 3.41 2.37 -27.02
C THR A 189 2.39 2.96 -26.04
N PRO A 190 2.00 4.23 -26.22
CA PRO A 190 0.81 4.75 -25.57
C PRO A 190 -0.38 3.82 -25.85
N VAL A 191 -1.23 3.61 -24.85
CA VAL A 191 -2.49 2.88 -25.01
C VAL A 191 -3.64 3.87 -24.95
N GLU A 192 -4.64 3.65 -25.80
CA GLU A 192 -5.84 4.46 -25.76
C GLU A 192 -6.53 4.35 -24.40
N SER A 193 -6.95 5.49 -23.88
CA SER A 193 -7.78 5.63 -22.70
C SER A 193 -8.99 6.50 -23.04
N GLN A 194 -10.13 6.23 -22.42
CA GLN A 194 -11.23 7.19 -22.36
C GLN A 194 -11.15 7.90 -21.02
N GLY A 195 -11.56 9.16 -20.95
CA GLY A 195 -11.54 9.91 -19.69
C GLY A 195 -12.43 11.13 -19.70
N VAL A 196 -12.71 11.65 -18.52
CA VAL A 196 -13.41 12.91 -18.33
C VAL A 196 -12.40 14.02 -18.08
N VAL A 197 -12.43 15.01 -18.96
CA VAL A 197 -11.55 16.17 -18.97
C VAL A 197 -12.34 17.40 -18.57
N ALA A 198 -11.83 18.16 -17.61
CA ALA A 198 -12.30 19.53 -17.38
C ALA A 198 -11.74 20.41 -18.49
N THR A 199 -12.60 20.97 -19.35
CA THR A 199 -12.16 21.77 -20.51
C THR A 199 -11.78 23.20 -20.14
N SER A 200 -12.31 23.69 -19.03
CA SER A 200 -12.06 24.99 -18.41
C SER A 200 -12.43 24.89 -16.93
N PHE A 201 -12.13 25.92 -16.14
CA PHE A 201 -12.68 26.01 -14.79
C PHE A 201 -14.15 26.43 -14.83
N GLY A 202 -15.00 25.78 -14.03
CA GLY A 202 -16.43 26.10 -14.01
C GLY A 202 -17.33 25.12 -13.25
N GLY A 203 -18.62 25.11 -13.63
CA GLY A 203 -19.61 24.18 -13.13
C GLY A 203 -19.43 22.77 -13.71
N PRO A 204 -20.31 21.82 -13.38
CA PRO A 204 -20.22 20.44 -13.87
C PRO A 204 -20.20 20.31 -15.40
N GLU A 205 -20.77 21.27 -16.13
CA GLU A 205 -20.86 21.31 -17.60
C GLU A 205 -19.51 21.34 -18.33
N VAL A 206 -18.43 21.70 -17.64
CA VAL A 206 -17.07 21.71 -18.21
C VAL A 206 -16.45 20.30 -18.28
N LEU A 207 -17.06 19.30 -17.66
CA LEU A 207 -16.60 17.91 -17.66
C LEU A 207 -17.06 17.20 -18.93
N GLN A 208 -16.12 16.90 -19.82
CA GLN A 208 -16.41 16.27 -21.11
C GLN A 208 -15.64 14.96 -21.25
N VAL A 209 -16.32 13.94 -21.80
CA VAL A 209 -15.66 12.70 -22.20
C VAL A 209 -14.75 12.97 -23.39
N ARG A 210 -13.50 12.53 -23.30
CA ARG A 210 -12.51 12.62 -24.37
C ARG A 210 -11.72 11.31 -24.47
N ARG A 211 -11.32 11.00 -25.70
CA ARG A 211 -10.25 10.04 -25.96
C ARG A 211 -8.93 10.68 -25.52
N LEU A 212 -8.13 9.91 -24.79
CA LEU A 212 -6.82 10.26 -24.25
C LEU A 212 -5.86 9.10 -24.53
N ASP A 213 -4.58 9.34 -24.32
CA ASP A 213 -3.57 8.28 -24.35
C ASP A 213 -2.92 8.15 -22.98
N SER A 214 -2.77 6.91 -22.50
CA SER A 214 -1.95 6.59 -21.33
C SER A 214 -0.53 6.28 -21.81
N PRO A 215 0.48 7.08 -21.46
CA PRO A 215 1.86 6.86 -21.89
C PRO A 215 2.41 5.56 -21.31
N ALA A 216 3.46 5.04 -21.93
CA ALA A 216 4.21 3.91 -21.37
C ALA A 216 4.70 4.24 -19.95
N PRO A 217 4.67 3.29 -18.99
CA PRO A 217 5.37 3.47 -17.74
C PRO A 217 6.87 3.62 -18.02
N LYS A 218 7.49 4.63 -17.41
CA LYS A 218 8.95 4.78 -17.31
C LYS A 218 9.46 4.09 -16.05
N SER A 219 10.78 4.01 -15.88
CA SER A 219 11.41 3.53 -14.64
C SER A 219 10.75 4.18 -13.40
N GLY A 220 10.23 3.35 -12.50
CA GLY A 220 9.53 3.79 -11.28
C GLY A 220 8.03 4.07 -11.46
N GLU A 221 7.47 3.86 -12.65
CA GLU A 221 6.04 4.05 -12.93
C GLU A 221 5.32 2.72 -13.19
N VAL A 222 4.01 2.75 -13.02
CA VAL A 222 3.10 1.64 -13.25
C VAL A 222 1.93 2.15 -14.08
N ARG A 223 1.48 1.34 -15.04
CA ARG A 223 0.24 1.57 -15.80
C ARG A 223 -0.87 0.73 -15.21
N VAL A 224 -1.94 1.40 -14.78
CA VAL A 224 -3.09 0.81 -14.11
C VAL A 224 -4.33 0.96 -14.99
N ARG A 225 -5.05 -0.15 -15.23
CA ARG A 225 -6.42 -0.12 -15.74
C ARG A 225 -7.35 0.05 -14.56
N GLN A 226 -8.08 1.15 -14.56
CA GLN A 226 -8.96 1.48 -13.46
C GLN A 226 -10.24 0.64 -13.56
N THR A 227 -10.74 0.18 -12.41
CA THR A 227 -11.99 -0.59 -12.31
C THR A 227 -13.04 0.15 -11.49
N ALA A 228 -12.61 1.06 -10.61
CA ALA A 228 -13.47 2.01 -9.92
C ALA A 228 -12.69 3.29 -9.59
N ILE A 229 -13.38 4.43 -9.63
CA ILE A 229 -12.78 5.76 -9.42
C ILE A 229 -13.58 6.48 -8.33
N GLY A 230 -12.90 7.04 -7.34
CA GLY A 230 -13.54 7.76 -6.24
C GLY A 230 -13.89 9.19 -6.63
N VAL A 231 -15.12 9.62 -6.30
CA VAL A 231 -15.52 11.04 -6.41
C VAL A 231 -15.40 11.71 -5.05
N ASN A 232 -14.68 12.82 -5.00
CA ASN A 232 -14.39 13.56 -3.78
C ASN A 232 -14.71 15.05 -3.95
N TYR A 233 -15.00 15.74 -2.84
CA TYR A 233 -15.31 17.17 -2.91
C TYR A 233 -14.10 18.00 -3.36
N ILE A 234 -12.88 17.51 -3.15
CA ILE A 234 -11.66 18.13 -3.70
C ILE A 234 -11.68 18.21 -5.23
N ASP A 235 -12.31 17.24 -5.91
CA ASP A 235 -12.43 17.24 -7.36
C ASP A 235 -13.32 18.41 -7.83
N VAL A 236 -14.30 18.81 -7.02
CA VAL A 236 -15.12 20.01 -7.26
C VAL A 236 -14.29 21.28 -7.09
N TYR A 237 -13.42 21.35 -6.06
CA TYR A 237 -12.54 22.51 -5.87
C TYR A 237 -11.54 22.67 -7.02
N VAL A 238 -10.99 21.56 -7.51
CA VAL A 238 -10.10 21.54 -8.69
C VAL A 238 -10.86 21.98 -9.94
N ARG A 239 -12.04 21.39 -10.21
CA ARG A 239 -12.87 21.76 -11.38
C ARG A 239 -13.29 23.22 -11.37
N LYS A 240 -13.61 23.80 -10.20
CA LYS A 240 -13.96 25.23 -10.06
C LYS A 240 -12.76 26.17 -10.13
N GLY A 241 -11.53 25.66 -10.10
CA GLY A 241 -10.31 26.47 -10.08
C GLY A 241 -10.02 27.13 -8.73
N LEU A 242 -10.66 26.66 -7.66
CA LEU A 242 -10.34 27.07 -6.28
C LEU A 242 -9.01 26.47 -5.82
N TYR A 243 -8.74 25.23 -6.22
CA TYR A 243 -7.43 24.61 -6.10
C TYR A 243 -6.80 24.47 -7.49
N ARG A 244 -5.77 25.28 -7.75
CA ARG A 244 -5.05 25.32 -9.04
C ARG A 244 -4.05 24.17 -9.16
N MET A 245 -4.59 22.96 -9.27
CA MET A 245 -3.81 21.71 -9.36
C MET A 245 -3.71 21.16 -10.79
N ILE A 246 -4.44 21.76 -11.72
CA ILE A 246 -4.43 21.43 -13.15
C ILE A 246 -4.41 22.72 -13.97
N GLU A 247 -3.99 22.60 -15.23
CA GLU A 247 -4.24 23.60 -16.27
C GLU A 247 -5.21 22.97 -17.30
N PRO A 248 -6.49 23.42 -17.36
CA PRO A 248 -7.43 22.91 -18.34
C PRO A 248 -6.97 23.19 -19.80
N PRO A 249 -7.19 22.26 -20.74
CA PRO A 249 -7.93 21.02 -20.60
C PRO A 249 -7.10 19.90 -19.94
N ALA A 250 -7.61 19.31 -18.85
CA ALA A 250 -6.94 18.19 -18.16
C ALA A 250 -7.94 17.21 -17.51
N PRO A 251 -7.59 15.91 -17.41
CA PRO A 251 -8.35 14.97 -16.58
C PRO A 251 -8.28 15.38 -15.10
N ILE A 252 -9.35 15.10 -14.36
CA ILE A 252 -9.45 15.38 -12.91
C ILE A 252 -9.52 14.08 -12.10
N GLY A 253 -9.78 14.18 -10.79
CA GLY A 253 -9.95 13.03 -9.91
C GLY A 253 -8.65 12.67 -9.20
N MET A 254 -8.76 12.34 -7.91
CA MET A 254 -7.60 12.07 -7.05
C MET A 254 -7.49 10.62 -6.60
N GLU A 255 -8.55 9.83 -6.75
CA GLU A 255 -8.70 8.53 -6.10
C GLU A 255 -9.21 7.49 -7.08
N ALA A 256 -8.58 6.32 -7.12
CA ALA A 256 -9.07 5.18 -7.88
C ALA A 256 -8.47 3.86 -7.38
N ALA A 257 -9.06 2.77 -7.87
CA ALA A 257 -8.55 1.42 -7.75
C ALA A 257 -8.63 0.69 -9.08
N GLY A 258 -7.76 -0.30 -9.26
CA GLY A 258 -7.65 -1.01 -10.51
C GLY A 258 -6.65 -2.14 -10.48
N VAL A 259 -6.29 -2.58 -11.68
CA VAL A 259 -5.36 -3.68 -11.91
C VAL A 259 -4.16 -3.16 -12.68
N VAL A 260 -2.96 -3.54 -12.24
CA VAL A 260 -1.72 -3.25 -12.95
C VAL A 260 -1.74 -3.95 -14.32
N LEU A 261 -1.55 -3.18 -15.38
CA LEU A 261 -1.35 -3.71 -16.73
C LEU A 261 0.12 -3.95 -17.00
N GLU A 262 0.96 -2.97 -16.65
CA GLU A 262 2.39 -2.95 -16.93
C GLU A 262 3.10 -2.22 -15.78
N SER A 263 4.30 -2.68 -15.43
CA SER A 263 5.12 -2.07 -14.38
C SER A 263 6.55 -1.92 -14.88
N GLN A 264 7.17 -0.79 -14.56
CA GLN A 264 8.60 -0.55 -14.67
C GLN A 264 9.18 -0.17 -13.29
N ALA A 265 8.54 -0.67 -12.23
CA ALA A 265 8.89 -0.45 -10.84
C ALA A 265 8.93 -1.77 -10.06
N SER A 266 9.77 -1.84 -9.03
CA SER A 266 9.78 -2.97 -8.09
C SER A 266 8.51 -2.99 -7.24
N GLY A 267 8.07 -4.20 -6.86
CA GLY A 267 6.95 -4.40 -5.94
C GLY A 267 5.57 -4.43 -6.59
N PHE A 268 5.48 -4.22 -7.91
CA PHE A 268 4.24 -4.32 -8.68
C PHE A 268 4.46 -5.13 -9.95
N ARG A 269 3.51 -6.02 -10.27
CA ARG A 269 3.49 -6.83 -11.49
C ARG A 269 2.11 -6.77 -12.17
N PRO A 270 2.03 -7.03 -13.48
CA PRO A 270 0.75 -7.21 -14.15
C PRO A 270 -0.19 -8.15 -13.39
N GLY A 271 -1.47 -7.77 -13.29
CA GLY A 271 -2.49 -8.51 -12.55
C GLY A 271 -2.63 -8.12 -11.08
N ASP A 272 -1.67 -7.41 -10.48
CA ASP A 272 -1.82 -6.94 -9.10
C ASP A 272 -2.98 -5.94 -8.97
N ARG A 273 -3.75 -6.08 -7.89
CA ARG A 273 -4.84 -5.17 -7.53
C ARG A 273 -4.28 -4.04 -6.68
N VAL A 274 -4.49 -2.80 -7.12
CA VAL A 274 -3.91 -1.61 -6.49
C VAL A 274 -4.96 -0.52 -6.30
N ALA A 275 -4.72 0.37 -5.35
CA ALA A 275 -5.47 1.61 -5.20
C ALA A 275 -4.56 2.78 -4.82
N TYR A 276 -5.07 3.99 -5.02
CA TYR A 276 -4.34 5.21 -4.71
C TYR A 276 -5.28 6.37 -4.37
N ALA A 277 -4.71 7.35 -3.66
CA ALA A 277 -5.29 8.69 -3.51
C ALA A 277 -4.15 9.70 -3.51
N CYS A 278 -3.91 10.39 -4.62
CA CYS A 278 -2.63 11.08 -4.86
C CYS A 278 -2.74 12.33 -5.74
N THR A 279 -1.68 13.15 -5.68
CA THR A 279 -1.40 14.24 -6.62
C THR A 279 -0.42 13.79 -7.71
N PRO A 280 -0.48 14.37 -8.93
CA PRO A 280 -1.47 15.33 -9.42
C PRO A 280 -2.84 14.68 -9.73
N PRO A 281 -3.91 15.48 -9.91
CA PRO A 281 -5.20 14.97 -10.41
C PRO A 281 -5.06 14.26 -11.77
N GLY A 282 -5.94 13.30 -12.02
CA GLY A 282 -5.98 12.55 -13.28
C GLY A 282 -6.66 11.18 -13.22
N ALA A 283 -7.36 10.88 -12.12
CA ALA A 283 -8.01 9.58 -11.92
C ALA A 283 -9.29 9.38 -12.75
N TYR A 284 -9.84 10.38 -13.44
CA TYR A 284 -11.07 10.20 -14.23
C TYR A 284 -10.76 9.69 -15.64
N VAL A 285 -10.10 8.53 -15.72
CA VAL A 285 -9.66 7.89 -16.97
C VAL A 285 -9.83 6.36 -16.88
N THR A 286 -9.90 5.64 -18.00
CA THR A 286 -9.96 4.17 -17.98
C THR A 286 -8.59 3.54 -17.70
N VAL A 287 -7.50 4.18 -18.15
CA VAL A 287 -6.12 3.71 -17.96
C VAL A 287 -5.23 4.89 -17.58
N ARG A 288 -4.41 4.73 -16.53
CA ARG A 288 -3.51 5.77 -16.02
C ARG A 288 -2.11 5.21 -15.79
N THR A 289 -1.10 5.97 -16.19
CA THR A 289 0.29 5.73 -15.79
C THR A 289 0.67 6.72 -14.71
N LEU A 290 1.24 6.22 -13.61
CA LEU A 290 1.61 7.03 -12.44
C LEU A 290 2.81 6.43 -11.69
N PRO A 291 3.51 7.23 -10.86
CA PRO A 291 4.58 6.74 -10.02
C PRO A 291 4.14 5.60 -9.08
N ALA A 292 4.98 4.58 -8.95
CA ALA A 292 4.70 3.38 -8.16
C ALA A 292 4.61 3.67 -6.65
N ASP A 293 5.32 4.69 -6.17
CA ASP A 293 5.33 5.11 -4.78
C ASP A 293 3.99 5.71 -4.30
N GLN A 294 3.08 6.01 -5.23
CA GLN A 294 1.71 6.47 -4.94
C GLN A 294 0.70 5.32 -4.84
N LEU A 295 1.11 4.10 -5.17
CA LEU A 295 0.24 2.93 -5.20
C LEU A 295 0.31 2.14 -3.89
N VAL A 296 -0.84 1.56 -3.53
CA VAL A 296 -0.95 0.60 -2.43
C VAL A 296 -1.55 -0.69 -2.98
N LEU A 297 -0.93 -1.82 -2.67
CA LEU A 297 -1.48 -3.14 -2.97
C LEU A 297 -2.76 -3.40 -2.16
N LEU A 298 -3.78 -3.91 -2.82
CA LEU A 298 -5.04 -4.25 -2.16
C LEU A 298 -4.95 -5.64 -1.51
N PRO A 299 -5.30 -5.76 -0.21
CA PRO A 299 -5.56 -7.06 0.38
C PRO A 299 -6.73 -7.77 -0.30
N ASP A 300 -6.70 -9.10 -0.33
CA ASP A 300 -7.74 -9.92 -0.99
C ASP A 300 -9.16 -9.62 -0.52
N TYR A 301 -9.31 -9.27 0.77
CA TYR A 301 -10.60 -8.97 1.39
C TYR A 301 -11.16 -7.58 1.08
N VAL A 302 -10.42 -6.73 0.34
CA VAL A 302 -10.87 -5.40 -0.07
C VAL A 302 -11.13 -5.41 -1.58
N SER A 303 -12.37 -5.18 -2.01
CA SER A 303 -12.71 -5.02 -3.43
C SER A 303 -12.12 -3.72 -4.01
N GLU A 304 -11.87 -3.64 -5.33
CA GLU A 304 -11.42 -2.37 -5.93
C GLU A 304 -12.47 -1.27 -5.76
N GLU A 305 -13.76 -1.59 -5.86
CA GLU A 305 -14.82 -0.61 -5.66
C GLU A 305 -14.83 -0.05 -4.22
N THR A 306 -14.64 -0.92 -3.23
CA THR A 306 -14.45 -0.52 -1.83
C THR A 306 -13.23 0.38 -1.68
N ALA A 307 -12.11 0.02 -2.30
CA ALA A 307 -10.89 0.81 -2.22
C ALA A 307 -11.03 2.19 -2.86
N ALA A 308 -11.65 2.28 -4.05
CA ALA A 308 -11.93 3.54 -4.73
C ALA A 308 -12.91 4.44 -3.95
N ALA A 309 -13.76 3.87 -3.10
CA ALA A 309 -14.58 4.65 -2.19
C ALA A 309 -13.83 5.09 -0.92
N LEU A 310 -12.78 4.38 -0.54
CA LEU A 310 -12.20 4.42 0.79
C LEU A 310 -10.85 5.12 0.88
N MET A 311 -9.95 5.01 -0.09
CA MET A 311 -8.55 5.41 0.05
C MET A 311 -8.38 6.85 0.57
N LEU A 312 -8.85 7.84 -0.17
CA LEU A 312 -8.74 9.26 0.20
C LEU A 312 -9.49 9.55 1.50
N LYS A 313 -10.70 9.04 1.63
CA LYS A 313 -11.63 9.38 2.73
C LYS A 313 -11.24 8.71 4.04
N GLY A 314 -10.85 7.45 3.97
CA GLY A 314 -10.37 6.64 5.08
C GLY A 314 -9.02 7.12 5.57
N MET A 315 -8.07 7.39 4.66
CA MET A 315 -6.79 7.99 5.05
C MET A 315 -6.96 9.39 5.65
N THR A 316 -7.94 10.16 5.17
CA THR A 316 -8.33 11.44 5.79
C THR A 316 -8.83 11.25 7.21
N ALA A 317 -9.78 10.33 7.44
CA ALA A 317 -10.26 10.02 8.79
C ALA A 317 -9.13 9.54 9.70
N GLU A 318 -8.22 8.71 9.18
CA GLU A 318 -7.11 8.14 9.95
C GLU A 318 -6.14 9.23 10.43
N TYR A 319 -5.65 10.12 9.56
CA TYR A 319 -4.73 11.16 10.02
C TYR A 319 -5.43 12.19 10.92
N LEU A 320 -6.70 12.51 10.67
CA LEU A 320 -7.47 13.46 11.48
C LEU A 320 -7.60 12.98 12.93
N LEU A 321 -7.96 11.70 13.12
CA LEU A 321 -8.23 11.09 14.43
C LEU A 321 -6.98 10.62 15.17
N HIS A 322 -5.90 10.32 14.46
CA HIS A 322 -4.70 9.72 15.07
C HIS A 322 -3.48 10.62 15.06
N ARG A 323 -3.42 11.62 14.18
CA ARG A 323 -2.25 12.51 14.04
C ARG A 323 -2.59 13.96 14.33
N THR A 324 -3.56 14.56 13.63
CA THR A 324 -3.89 15.99 13.80
C THR A 324 -4.49 16.28 15.17
N HIS A 325 -5.52 15.52 15.55
CA HIS A 325 -6.02 15.48 16.92
C HIS A 325 -6.09 14.03 17.33
N ARG A 326 -5.21 13.60 18.23
CA ARG A 326 -5.22 12.22 18.73
C ARG A 326 -6.40 12.02 19.68
N VAL A 327 -7.53 11.59 19.12
CA VAL A 327 -8.80 11.35 19.83
C VAL A 327 -8.60 10.27 20.89
N LYS A 328 -9.18 10.50 22.06
CA LYS A 328 -9.14 9.63 23.24
C LYS A 328 -10.55 9.24 23.69
N PRO A 329 -10.69 8.12 24.43
CA PRO A 329 -11.93 7.79 25.10
C PRO A 329 -12.44 8.97 25.95
N GLY A 330 -13.72 9.30 25.81
CA GLY A 330 -14.37 10.40 26.51
C GLY A 330 -14.28 11.78 25.85
N ASP A 331 -13.48 11.94 24.79
CA ASP A 331 -13.48 13.19 24.01
C ASP A 331 -14.86 13.44 23.37
N THR A 332 -15.29 14.70 23.34
CA THR A 332 -16.47 15.11 22.57
C THR A 332 -16.03 15.59 21.19
N VAL A 333 -16.41 14.85 20.16
CA VAL A 333 -16.05 15.11 18.76
C VAL A 333 -17.27 15.67 18.03
N LEU A 334 -17.14 16.85 17.43
CA LEU A 334 -18.14 17.39 16.50
C LEU A 334 -17.71 17.13 15.05
N VAL A 335 -18.51 16.37 14.30
CA VAL A 335 -18.27 16.05 12.89
C VAL A 335 -19.27 16.77 12.01
N HIS A 336 -18.80 17.60 11.08
CA HIS A 336 -19.69 18.18 10.09
C HIS A 336 -19.92 17.26 8.89
N ALA A 337 -21.10 17.42 8.27
CA ALA A 337 -21.56 16.56 7.19
C ALA A 337 -21.44 15.07 7.55
N ALA A 338 -21.94 14.71 8.74
CA ALA A 338 -21.73 13.39 9.36
C ALA A 338 -22.26 12.21 8.52
N ALA A 339 -23.16 12.47 7.56
CA ALA A 339 -23.68 11.48 6.61
C ALA A 339 -22.95 11.47 5.24
N GLY A 340 -21.89 12.26 5.09
CA GLY A 340 -21.05 12.32 3.89
C GLY A 340 -19.93 11.27 3.90
N GLY A 341 -19.17 11.19 2.81
CA GLY A 341 -18.17 10.14 2.61
C GLY A 341 -17.07 10.09 3.69
N VAL A 342 -16.53 11.24 4.12
CA VAL A 342 -15.56 11.31 5.25
C VAL A 342 -16.28 11.28 6.60
N GLY A 343 -17.40 11.99 6.71
CA GLY A 343 -18.16 12.13 7.95
C GLY A 343 -18.60 10.79 8.54
N LEU A 344 -19.06 9.84 7.72
CA LEU A 344 -19.43 8.51 8.18
C LEU A 344 -18.24 7.74 8.74
N LEU A 345 -17.08 7.80 8.07
CA LEU A 345 -15.87 7.12 8.53
C LEU A 345 -15.34 7.74 9.83
N LEU A 346 -15.40 9.07 9.97
CA LEU A 346 -15.06 9.77 11.21
C LEU A 346 -16.00 9.35 12.35
N CYS A 347 -17.31 9.27 12.12
CA CYS A 347 -18.26 8.86 13.15
C CYS A 347 -17.99 7.44 13.63
N GLN A 348 -17.81 6.50 12.69
CA GLN A 348 -17.56 5.09 13.01
C GLN A 348 -16.28 4.93 13.83
N TRP A 349 -15.20 5.55 13.36
CA TRP A 349 -13.89 5.36 13.97
C TRP A 349 -13.74 6.12 15.28
N ALA A 350 -14.25 7.36 15.37
CA ALA A 350 -14.24 8.10 16.64
C ALA A 350 -15.09 7.39 17.71
N SER A 351 -16.24 6.84 17.35
CA SER A 351 -17.06 6.04 18.26
C SER A 351 -16.32 4.78 18.73
N ALA A 352 -15.65 4.06 17.82
CA ALA A 352 -14.83 2.90 18.17
C ALA A 352 -13.62 3.24 19.08
N LEU A 353 -13.15 4.50 19.04
CA LEU A 353 -12.13 5.02 19.96
C LEU A 353 -12.69 5.43 21.33
N GLY A 354 -14.00 5.26 21.56
CA GLY A 354 -14.68 5.62 22.80
C GLY A 354 -14.99 7.11 22.94
N ALA A 355 -14.96 7.87 21.84
CA ALA A 355 -15.37 9.27 21.84
C ALA A 355 -16.89 9.40 21.76
N ARG A 356 -17.42 10.50 22.31
CA ARG A 356 -18.81 10.91 22.13
C ARG A 356 -18.92 11.74 20.86
N VAL A 357 -19.63 11.20 19.88
CA VAL A 357 -19.73 11.82 18.54
C VAL A 357 -21.03 12.61 18.41
N ILE A 358 -20.89 13.91 18.17
CA ILE A 358 -21.95 14.83 17.78
C ILE A 358 -21.75 15.11 16.28
N GLY A 359 -22.83 15.14 15.50
CA GLY A 359 -22.71 15.30 14.05
C GLY A 359 -23.71 16.28 13.47
N THR A 360 -23.33 17.10 12.49
CA THR A 360 -24.31 17.93 11.76
C THR A 360 -24.71 17.29 10.44
N VAL A 361 -26.00 17.34 10.12
CA VAL A 361 -26.61 16.78 8.91
C VAL A 361 -27.73 17.67 8.37
N SER A 362 -28.13 17.49 7.10
CA SER A 362 -29.11 18.35 6.43
C SER A 362 -30.55 17.82 6.38
N SER A 363 -30.80 16.60 6.88
CA SER A 363 -32.12 15.95 6.91
C SER A 363 -32.17 14.85 7.99
N GLU A 364 -33.37 14.43 8.38
CA GLU A 364 -33.54 13.35 9.36
C GLU A 364 -33.07 11.99 8.82
N ALA A 365 -33.32 11.68 7.54
CA ALA A 365 -32.78 10.46 6.91
C ALA A 365 -31.24 10.39 6.99
N LYS A 366 -30.56 11.54 6.91
CA LYS A 366 -29.10 11.62 7.12
C LYS A 366 -28.72 11.51 8.60
N ALA A 367 -29.58 11.97 9.52
CA ALA A 367 -29.38 11.79 10.96
C ALA A 367 -29.46 10.31 11.34
N GLU A 368 -30.45 9.58 10.84
CA GLU A 368 -30.57 8.13 11.03
C GLU A 368 -29.33 7.39 10.51
N LEU A 369 -28.87 7.74 9.31
CA LEU A 369 -27.66 7.16 8.75
C LEU A 369 -26.43 7.46 9.62
N ALA A 370 -26.28 8.69 10.11
CA ALA A 370 -25.18 9.06 10.99
C ALA A 370 -25.24 8.28 12.32
N ARG A 371 -26.43 8.12 12.93
CA ARG A 371 -26.61 7.34 14.17
C ARG A 371 -26.20 5.88 13.98
N ALA A 372 -26.63 5.27 12.88
CA ALA A 372 -26.24 3.90 12.54
C ALA A 372 -24.73 3.72 12.34
N ASN A 373 -23.98 4.82 12.20
CA ASN A 373 -22.54 4.86 11.96
C ASN A 373 -21.77 5.52 13.12
N GLY A 374 -22.29 5.48 14.34
CA GLY A 374 -21.57 5.91 15.54
C GLY A 374 -21.74 7.38 15.94
N CYS A 375 -22.58 8.14 15.24
CA CYS A 375 -22.96 9.49 15.67
C CYS A 375 -24.05 9.44 16.75
N GLU A 376 -23.67 9.55 18.02
CA GLU A 376 -24.58 9.50 19.17
C GLU A 376 -25.63 10.63 19.13
N HIS A 377 -25.22 11.84 18.75
CA HIS A 377 -26.08 13.02 18.74
C HIS A 377 -26.04 13.75 17.40
N PRO A 378 -26.81 13.31 16.39
CA PRO A 378 -26.94 14.09 15.16
C PRO A 378 -27.81 15.33 15.38
N ILE A 379 -27.43 16.41 14.72
CA ILE A 379 -28.09 17.70 14.72
C ILE A 379 -28.50 17.98 13.28
N VAL A 380 -29.81 17.91 13.01
CA VAL A 380 -30.37 18.33 11.72
C VAL A 380 -30.39 19.85 11.65
N THR A 381 -29.60 20.43 10.75
CA THR A 381 -29.50 21.87 10.52
C THR A 381 -29.07 22.18 9.09
N ARG A 382 -29.75 23.12 8.44
CA ARG A 382 -29.36 23.67 7.12
C ARG A 382 -28.81 25.10 7.20
N SER A 383 -29.14 25.80 8.28
CA SER A 383 -28.70 27.17 8.59
C SER A 383 -27.44 27.22 9.44
N TYR A 384 -26.76 26.07 9.59
CA TYR A 384 -25.54 25.91 10.41
C TYR A 384 -25.68 26.30 11.88
N VAL A 385 -26.90 26.38 12.42
CA VAL A 385 -27.13 26.58 13.86
C VAL A 385 -27.01 25.24 14.57
N PHE A 386 -25.93 25.03 15.35
CA PHE A 386 -25.65 23.78 16.06
C PHE A 386 -24.94 23.97 17.42
N ALA A 387 -24.40 25.14 17.75
CA ALA A 387 -23.58 25.36 18.92
C ALA A 387 -24.32 25.07 20.22
N ALA A 388 -25.53 25.61 20.38
CA ALA A 388 -26.34 25.38 21.59
C ALA A 388 -26.64 23.88 21.79
N LYS A 389 -27.02 23.17 20.73
CA LYS A 389 -27.28 21.72 20.76
C LYS A 389 -26.02 20.92 21.03
N THR A 390 -24.87 21.33 20.47
CA THR A 390 -23.57 20.71 20.75
C THR A 390 -23.20 20.85 22.22
N ARG A 391 -23.35 22.04 22.79
CA ARG A 391 -23.09 22.27 24.22
C ARG A 391 -24.06 21.48 25.09
N GLN A 392 -25.34 21.43 24.76
CA GLN A 392 -26.33 20.63 25.49
C GLN A 392 -25.94 19.14 25.49
N ALA A 393 -25.69 18.58 24.29
CA ALA A 393 -25.26 17.20 24.12
C ALA A 393 -23.94 16.93 24.85
N SER A 394 -23.10 17.94 25.04
CA SER A 394 -21.81 17.81 25.71
C SER A 394 -21.79 18.12 27.21
N GLY A 395 -22.94 18.35 27.85
CA GLY A 395 -23.03 18.70 29.28
C GLY A 395 -22.54 20.14 29.56
N GLY A 396 -22.73 21.04 28.61
CA GLY A 396 -22.38 22.47 28.68
C GLY A 396 -20.96 22.81 28.25
N ARG A 397 -20.09 21.81 28.04
CA ARG A 397 -18.65 22.02 27.80
C ARG A 397 -18.30 22.55 26.41
N GLY A 398 -19.05 22.16 25.38
CA GLY A 398 -18.64 22.26 23.97
C GLY A 398 -17.92 21.00 23.47
N ALA A 399 -17.41 21.04 22.24
CA ALA A 399 -16.63 19.96 21.62
C ALA A 399 -15.13 20.11 21.89
N ASP A 400 -14.47 19.04 22.32
CA ASP A 400 -13.02 19.01 22.55
C ASP A 400 -12.27 19.06 21.20
N VAL A 401 -12.87 18.50 20.14
CA VAL A 401 -12.40 18.65 18.75
C VAL A 401 -13.57 18.83 17.78
N ILE A 402 -13.38 19.71 16.79
CA ILE A 402 -14.30 19.91 15.67
C ILE A 402 -13.60 19.48 14.38
N PHE A 403 -14.18 18.55 13.64
CA PHE A 403 -13.78 18.21 12.28
C PHE A 403 -14.69 18.90 11.27
N ASP A 404 -14.18 19.98 10.69
CA ASP A 404 -14.91 20.93 9.86
C ASP A 404 -14.53 20.83 8.38
N GLY A 405 -15.48 20.40 7.56
CA GLY A 405 -15.41 20.46 6.09
C GLY A 405 -16.31 21.54 5.47
N LEU A 406 -16.99 22.35 6.27
CA LEU A 406 -17.91 23.40 5.82
C LEU A 406 -17.14 24.68 5.52
N GLY A 407 -16.41 25.24 6.48
CA GLY A 407 -15.69 26.50 6.33
C GLY A 407 -16.52 27.73 6.77
N GLN A 408 -16.45 28.81 6.00
CA GLN A 408 -16.79 30.16 6.47
C GLN A 408 -18.19 30.33 7.07
N ASP A 409 -19.25 29.84 6.42
CA ASP A 409 -20.64 30.02 6.89
C ASP A 409 -20.89 29.38 8.27
N ALA A 410 -20.09 28.38 8.66
CA ALA A 410 -20.21 27.70 9.95
C ALA A 410 -19.24 28.25 11.01
N ALA A 411 -18.40 29.23 10.66
CA ALA A 411 -17.25 29.62 11.49
C ALA A 411 -17.63 30.14 12.88
N GLN A 412 -18.66 30.99 12.95
CA GLN A 412 -19.13 31.55 14.23
C GLN A 412 -19.72 30.47 15.13
N GLU A 413 -20.51 29.57 14.57
CA GLU A 413 -21.12 28.46 15.29
C GLU A 413 -20.07 27.44 15.74
N ASN A 414 -19.02 27.20 14.93
CA ASN A 414 -17.87 26.41 15.34
C ASN A 414 -17.15 27.00 16.55
N LEU A 415 -16.85 28.30 16.51
CA LEU A 415 -16.23 28.97 17.66
C LEU A 415 -17.10 28.89 18.92
N ALA A 416 -18.42 29.05 18.78
CA ALA A 416 -19.36 28.94 19.90
C ALA A 416 -19.47 27.50 20.46
N ALA A 417 -19.46 26.51 19.57
CA ALA A 417 -19.52 25.08 19.89
C ALA A 417 -18.23 24.54 20.51
N LEU A 418 -17.08 25.16 20.23
CA LEU A 418 -15.77 24.73 20.71
C LEU A 418 -15.67 24.81 22.24
N ALA A 419 -15.11 23.77 22.85
CA ALA A 419 -14.77 23.75 24.26
C ALA A 419 -13.59 24.68 24.59
N MET A 420 -13.43 25.03 25.87
CA MET A 420 -12.21 25.70 26.34
C MET A 420 -11.00 24.80 26.08
N ARG A 421 -9.98 25.33 25.41
CA ARG A 421 -8.80 24.62 24.92
C ARG A 421 -9.10 23.52 23.90
N GLY A 422 -10.26 23.62 23.23
CA GLY A 422 -10.62 22.72 22.14
C GLY A 422 -9.78 22.94 20.88
N HIS A 423 -9.80 21.95 19.99
CA HIS A 423 -9.09 21.98 18.72
C HIS A 423 -10.09 22.06 17.55
N TRP A 424 -10.03 23.12 16.76
CA TRP A 424 -10.77 23.20 15.50
C TRP A 424 -9.87 22.71 14.36
N VAL A 425 -10.28 21.63 13.69
CA VAL A 425 -9.59 21.09 12.53
C VAL A 425 -10.42 21.38 11.28
N SER A 426 -10.00 22.37 10.50
CA SER A 426 -10.65 22.77 9.24
C SER A 426 -9.95 22.08 8.07
N TYR A 427 -10.56 21.04 7.51
CA TYR A 427 -9.97 20.19 6.46
C TYR A 427 -10.74 20.30 5.12
N GLY A 428 -11.70 21.20 5.03
CA GLY A 428 -12.48 21.49 3.82
C GLY A 428 -13.16 22.85 3.91
N GLN A 429 -13.71 23.28 2.78
CA GLN A 429 -14.26 24.63 2.60
C GLN A 429 -15.50 24.61 1.70
N ALA A 430 -16.45 23.71 1.99
CA ALA A 430 -17.65 23.50 1.17
C ALA A 430 -18.53 24.75 1.01
N THR A 431 -18.48 25.69 1.96
CA THR A 431 -19.19 26.97 1.95
C THR A 431 -18.28 28.17 1.69
N GLY A 432 -16.97 27.96 1.54
CA GLY A 432 -15.99 29.03 1.35
C GLY A 432 -14.79 28.93 2.29
N ALA A 433 -13.69 29.55 1.89
CA ALA A 433 -12.44 29.58 2.64
C ALA A 433 -12.63 30.32 3.98
N LEU A 434 -12.04 29.77 5.04
CA LEU A 434 -12.14 30.35 6.37
C LEU A 434 -11.34 31.66 6.46
N GLU A 435 -12.00 32.74 6.86
CA GLU A 435 -11.34 34.00 7.22
C GLU A 435 -10.56 33.87 8.53
N PRO A 436 -9.55 34.72 8.82
CA PRO A 436 -8.82 34.67 10.08
C PRO A 436 -9.74 34.68 11.31
N VAL A 437 -9.68 33.62 12.13
CA VAL A 437 -10.52 33.44 13.31
C VAL A 437 -9.77 33.83 14.59
N ASN A 438 -10.41 34.61 15.47
CA ASN A 438 -9.88 34.87 16.81
C ASN A 438 -10.31 33.78 17.81
N LEU A 439 -9.37 32.96 18.25
CA LEU A 439 -9.59 31.86 19.20
C LEU A 439 -9.29 32.22 20.66
N SER A 440 -8.84 33.44 20.95
CA SER A 440 -8.37 33.84 22.29
C SER A 440 -9.40 33.59 23.39
N GLY A 441 -10.68 33.85 23.11
CA GLY A 441 -11.79 33.63 24.06
C GLY A 441 -12.03 32.17 24.44
N LYS A 442 -11.43 31.20 23.73
CA LYS A 442 -11.49 29.77 24.04
C LYS A 442 -10.14 29.20 24.47
N SER A 443 -9.04 29.94 24.33
CA SER A 443 -7.68 29.39 24.36
C SER A 443 -7.54 28.18 23.42
N GLY A 444 -8.25 28.21 22.29
CA GLY A 444 -8.35 27.09 21.36
C GLY A 444 -7.19 27.07 20.35
N THR A 445 -7.10 25.97 19.61
CA THR A 445 -6.16 25.81 18.49
C THR A 445 -6.91 25.59 17.18
N LEU A 446 -6.28 25.95 16.06
CA LEU A 446 -6.77 25.70 14.71
C LEU A 446 -5.69 25.00 13.88
N SER A 447 -6.08 23.95 13.17
CA SER A 447 -5.25 23.29 12.17
C SER A 447 -5.97 23.23 10.83
N GLN A 448 -5.22 23.39 9.73
CA GLN A 448 -5.71 23.22 8.35
C GLN A 448 -4.90 22.14 7.63
N PRO A 449 -5.12 20.85 7.95
CA PRO A 449 -4.31 19.77 7.40
C PRO A 449 -4.71 19.42 5.97
N VAL A 450 -3.74 18.93 5.20
CA VAL A 450 -3.91 18.42 3.83
C VAL A 450 -3.41 16.99 3.78
N LEU A 451 -4.24 16.07 3.27
CA LEU A 451 -3.94 14.62 3.24
C LEU A 451 -2.55 14.33 2.64
N PHE A 452 -2.21 14.98 1.52
CA PHE A 452 -1.01 14.67 0.75
C PHE A 452 0.29 14.93 1.51
N HIS A 453 0.29 15.89 2.46
CA HIS A 453 1.45 16.14 3.33
C HIS A 453 1.67 15.01 4.34
N TYR A 454 0.64 14.24 4.68
CA TYR A 454 0.77 13.09 5.58
C TYR A 454 1.12 11.81 4.83
N THR A 455 0.63 11.65 3.59
CA THR A 455 0.90 10.44 2.80
C THR A 455 2.32 10.40 2.24
N GLU A 456 3.00 11.54 2.07
CA GLU A 456 4.39 11.61 1.62
C GLU A 456 5.32 10.68 2.42
N ASP A 457 5.19 10.67 3.75
CA ASP A 457 6.00 9.83 4.63
C ASP A 457 5.30 8.54 5.11
N HIS A 458 3.97 8.47 4.97
CA HIS A 458 3.17 7.47 5.70
C HIS A 458 2.14 6.72 4.87
N LEU A 459 2.13 6.84 3.54
CA LEU A 459 1.11 6.22 2.67
C LEU A 459 0.79 4.76 3.03
N GLN A 460 1.80 3.88 3.04
CA GLN A 460 1.61 2.45 3.29
C GLN A 460 1.09 2.17 4.70
N GLN A 461 1.60 2.90 5.71
CA GLN A 461 1.15 2.77 7.09
C GLN A 461 -0.30 3.23 7.25
N MET A 462 -0.67 4.35 6.64
CA MET A 462 -2.01 4.93 6.68
C MET A 462 -3.02 4.00 6.02
N ALA A 463 -2.74 3.58 4.79
CA ALA A 463 -3.61 2.65 4.06
C ALA A 463 -3.73 1.31 4.79
N GLY A 464 -2.63 0.76 5.32
CA GLY A 464 -2.64 -0.47 6.11
C GLY A 464 -3.53 -0.37 7.36
N ARG A 465 -3.51 0.77 8.08
CA ARG A 465 -4.41 1.00 9.22
C ARG A 465 -5.87 1.11 8.81
N VAL A 466 -6.14 1.77 7.68
CA VAL A 466 -7.50 1.88 7.13
C VAL A 466 -8.03 0.49 6.74
N PHE A 467 -7.25 -0.32 6.03
CA PHE A 467 -7.64 -1.68 5.66
C PHE A 467 -7.77 -2.61 6.87
N THR A 468 -6.95 -2.42 7.90
CA THR A 468 -7.09 -3.12 9.18
C THR A 468 -8.42 -2.76 9.85
N ALA A 469 -8.77 -1.47 9.91
CA ALA A 469 -10.05 -1.04 10.47
C ALA A 469 -11.26 -1.57 9.69
N VAL A 470 -11.14 -1.76 8.37
CA VAL A 470 -12.17 -2.46 7.57
C VAL A 470 -12.28 -3.93 7.94
N ARG A 471 -11.15 -4.63 7.98
CA ARG A 471 -11.09 -6.07 8.36
C ARG A 471 -11.70 -6.30 9.74
N ASP A 472 -11.39 -5.42 10.69
CA ASP A 472 -11.84 -5.51 12.07
C ASP A 472 -13.30 -5.01 12.25
N GLY A 473 -13.96 -4.60 11.16
CA GLY A 473 -15.36 -4.19 11.14
C GLY A 473 -15.63 -2.81 11.77
N ILE A 474 -14.57 -2.07 12.12
CA ILE A 474 -14.66 -0.69 12.64
C ILE A 474 -15.11 0.25 11.52
N LEU A 475 -14.53 0.12 10.34
CA LEU A 475 -14.93 0.86 9.16
C LEU A 475 -15.74 -0.03 8.22
N LYS A 476 -16.93 0.45 7.85
CA LYS A 476 -17.81 -0.16 6.87
C LYS A 476 -18.04 0.87 5.76
N PRO A 477 -17.23 0.84 4.69
CA PRO A 477 -17.42 1.71 3.54
C PRO A 477 -18.79 1.44 2.90
N ASP A 478 -19.47 2.50 2.49
CA ASP A 478 -20.85 2.44 2.02
C ASP A 478 -20.96 3.07 0.62
N VAL A 479 -20.68 2.24 -0.39
CA VAL A 479 -20.75 2.64 -1.80
C VAL A 479 -22.21 2.69 -2.24
N ARG A 480 -22.87 3.80 -1.90
CA ARG A 480 -24.29 4.03 -2.19
C ARG A 480 -24.56 4.46 -3.62
N HIS A 481 -23.62 5.17 -4.25
CA HIS A 481 -23.83 5.77 -5.56
C HIS A 481 -22.78 5.29 -6.55
N ARG A 482 -23.25 4.72 -7.66
CA ARG A 482 -22.43 4.27 -8.78
C ARG A 482 -22.89 5.01 -10.02
N TYR A 483 -21.97 5.68 -10.68
CA TYR A 483 -22.20 6.34 -11.96
C TYR A 483 -21.24 5.75 -13.00
N PRO A 484 -21.60 5.66 -14.29
CA PRO A 484 -20.60 5.43 -15.31
C PRO A 484 -19.62 6.61 -15.35
N LEU A 485 -18.36 6.38 -15.73
CA LEU A 485 -17.34 7.43 -15.85
C LEU A 485 -17.82 8.61 -16.70
N ALA A 486 -18.54 8.34 -17.78
CA ALA A 486 -19.13 9.37 -18.65
C ALA A 486 -20.15 10.29 -17.93
N ALA A 487 -20.73 9.87 -16.81
CA ALA A 487 -21.68 10.65 -16.01
C ALA A 487 -21.02 11.39 -14.83
N ALA A 488 -19.70 11.61 -14.86
CA ALA A 488 -18.99 12.36 -13.82
C ALA A 488 -19.60 13.75 -13.54
N ALA A 489 -20.12 14.44 -14.57
CA ALA A 489 -20.81 15.72 -14.40
C ALA A 489 -22.07 15.59 -13.51
N GLU A 490 -22.85 14.52 -13.69
CA GLU A 490 -24.03 14.24 -12.88
C GLU A 490 -23.63 13.91 -11.43
N ALA A 491 -22.60 13.08 -11.25
CA ALA A 491 -22.08 12.74 -9.93
C ALA A 491 -21.62 13.99 -9.16
N HIS A 492 -20.90 14.90 -9.83
CA HIS A 492 -20.49 16.18 -9.24
C HIS A 492 -21.70 17.05 -8.90
N HIS A 493 -22.68 17.16 -9.81
CA HIS A 493 -23.89 17.94 -9.56
C HIS A 493 -24.68 17.41 -8.35
N ALA A 494 -24.82 16.09 -8.22
CA ALA A 494 -25.48 15.45 -7.07
C ALA A 494 -24.72 15.69 -5.75
N LEU A 495 -23.38 15.65 -5.79
CA LEU A 495 -22.52 15.94 -4.64
C LEU A 495 -22.65 17.40 -4.19
N GLU A 496 -22.57 18.35 -5.11
CA GLU A 496 -22.70 19.79 -4.83
C GLU A 496 -24.11 20.16 -4.33
N ALA A 497 -25.15 19.53 -4.89
CA ALA A 497 -26.53 19.71 -4.45
C ALA A 497 -26.83 19.07 -3.08
N ARG A 498 -25.83 18.44 -2.44
CA ARG A 498 -25.96 17.75 -1.14
C ARG A 498 -27.04 16.67 -1.12
N ARG A 499 -27.37 16.10 -2.28
CA ARG A 499 -28.37 15.03 -2.45
C ARG A 499 -27.80 13.64 -2.16
N THR A 500 -26.47 13.51 -2.09
CA THR A 500 -25.79 12.25 -1.80
C THR A 500 -25.60 12.03 -0.31
N SER A 501 -25.44 10.77 0.05
CA SER A 501 -25.01 10.26 1.36
C SER A 501 -24.11 9.05 1.10
N GLY A 502 -23.14 8.79 1.98
CA GLY A 502 -22.14 7.75 1.72
C GLY A 502 -21.13 8.16 0.64
N GLN A 503 -20.45 7.16 0.09
CA GLN A 503 -19.43 7.34 -0.94
C GLN A 503 -20.02 7.20 -2.36
N ILE A 504 -19.37 7.86 -3.31
CA ILE A 504 -19.70 7.85 -4.73
C ILE A 504 -18.50 7.30 -5.48
N VAL A 505 -18.76 6.38 -6.42
CA VAL A 505 -17.75 5.89 -7.36
C VAL A 505 -18.21 6.06 -8.80
N LEU A 506 -17.23 6.26 -9.68
CA LEU A 506 -17.40 6.15 -11.13
C LEU A 506 -16.88 4.79 -11.60
N LEU A 507 -17.61 4.16 -12.51
CA LEU A 507 -17.26 2.88 -13.13
C LEU A 507 -16.81 3.12 -14.57
N PRO A 508 -15.54 2.78 -14.92
CA PRO A 508 -14.95 3.01 -16.25
C PRO A 508 -15.60 2.25 -17.40
#